data_AF-A0A2D6NAC1-F1
#
_entry.id   AF-A0A2D6NAC1-F1
#
_cell.length_a   1.000
_cell.length_b   1.000
_cell.length_c   1.000
_cell.angle_alpha   90.00
_cell.angle_beta   90.00
_cell.angle_gamma   90.00
#
_symmetry.space_group_name_H-M   'P 1'
#
loop_
_entity.id
_entity.type
_entity.pdbx_description
1 polymer ?
#
loop_
_entity_poly.entity_id
_entity_poly.type
_entity_poly.pdbx_seq_one_letter_code
_entity_poly.pdbx_strand_id
1 'polypeptide(L)'
;MDDETLGKEIMSRFPESTLLEVQFLRHDGLPVVGPGELLPVLVPRGPEEHNADWRIAPEDVRNQVVHTFHETYKETLDQLGEDLPELASDYVRGVLIHYGAPGVTMGITYRGPRE
;
A
#
# COMPACT_ATOMS: atom_id res chain seq x y z
N MET A 1 4.96 13.94 -10.69
CA MET A 1 3.71 13.18 -10.57
C MET A 1 3.10 13.52 -9.22
N ASP A 2 1.80 13.76 -9.15
CA ASP A 2 1.07 13.99 -7.89
C ASP A 2 0.51 12.67 -7.32
N ASP A 3 0.10 12.68 -6.05
CA ASP A 3 -0.44 11.51 -5.34
C ASP A 3 -1.68 10.91 -6.03
N GLU A 4 -2.54 11.73 -6.65
CA GLU A 4 -3.76 11.24 -7.29
C GLU A 4 -3.40 10.43 -8.54
N THR A 5 -2.46 10.94 -9.34
CA THR A 5 -1.93 10.23 -10.51
C THR A 5 -1.24 8.94 -10.09
N LEU A 6 -0.36 8.98 -9.08
CA LEU A 6 0.33 7.78 -8.58
C LEU A 6 -0.66 6.76 -7.99
N GLY A 7 -1.68 7.22 -7.27
CA GLY A 7 -2.73 6.37 -6.72
C GLY A 7 -3.51 5.65 -7.81
N LYS A 8 -3.86 6.36 -8.91
CA LYS A 8 -4.52 5.75 -10.07
C LYS A 8 -3.64 4.72 -10.77
N GLU A 9 -2.35 5.00 -10.93
CA GLU A 9 -1.39 4.05 -11.52
C GLU A 9 -1.21 2.80 -10.66
N ILE A 10 -1.19 2.95 -9.33
CA ILE A 10 -1.15 1.81 -8.41
C ILE A 10 -2.45 1.00 -8.51
N MET A 11 -3.61 1.66 -8.43
CA MET A 11 -4.90 0.98 -8.50
C MET A 11 -5.14 0.27 -9.83
N SER A 12 -4.65 0.81 -10.95
CA SER A 12 -4.83 0.20 -12.28
C SER A 12 -4.14 -1.16 -12.44
N ARG A 13 -3.20 -1.49 -11.54
CA ARG A 13 -2.55 -2.81 -11.48
C ARG A 13 -3.44 -3.89 -10.89
N PHE A 14 -4.51 -3.51 -10.20
CA PHE A 14 -5.44 -4.41 -9.57
C PHE A 14 -6.74 -4.49 -10.39
N PRO A 15 -7.44 -5.64 -10.37
CA PRO A 15 -8.79 -5.74 -10.94
C PRO A 15 -9.72 -4.67 -10.37
N GLU A 16 -10.61 -4.09 -11.18
CA GLU A 16 -11.58 -3.06 -10.74
C GLU A 16 -12.52 -3.55 -9.63
N SER A 17 -12.71 -4.88 -9.52
CA SER A 17 -13.48 -5.53 -8.46
C SER A 17 -12.73 -5.61 -7.12
N THR A 18 -11.43 -5.28 -7.11
CA THR A 18 -10.62 -5.28 -5.89
C THR A 18 -11.03 -4.09 -5.05
N LEU A 19 -11.61 -4.36 -3.87
CA LEU A 19 -11.89 -3.33 -2.91
C LEU A 19 -10.58 -2.88 -2.26
N LEU A 20 -9.94 -1.88 -2.85
CA LEU A 20 -8.65 -1.36 -2.43
C LEU A 20 -8.72 0.17 -2.37
N GLU A 21 -8.14 0.73 -1.33
CA GLU A 21 -7.86 2.15 -1.21
C GLU A 21 -6.36 2.36 -1.14
N VAL A 22 -5.85 3.43 -1.77
CA VAL A 22 -4.43 3.81 -1.71
C VAL A 22 -4.32 5.09 -0.91
N GLN A 23 -3.58 5.05 0.19
CA GLN A 23 -3.23 6.20 1.00
C GLN A 23 -1.74 6.51 0.86
N PHE A 24 -1.34 7.75 1.12
CA PHE A 24 0.06 8.14 1.09
C PHE A 24 0.47 8.69 2.46
N LEU A 25 1.44 8.02 3.08
CA LEU A 25 2.10 8.53 4.28
C LEU A 25 3.35 9.30 3.85
N ARG A 26 3.48 10.53 4.37
CA ARG A 26 4.67 11.37 4.23
C ARG A 26 5.37 11.44 5.58
N HIS A 27 6.69 11.27 5.61
CA HIS A 27 7.46 11.58 6.81
C HIS A 27 7.31 13.09 7.12
N ASP A 28 7.11 13.44 8.39
CA ASP A 28 7.01 14.81 8.91
C ASP A 28 5.82 15.71 8.47
N GLY A 29 4.85 15.22 7.69
CA GLY A 29 3.67 16.03 7.32
C GLY A 29 4.01 17.31 6.52
N LEU A 30 5.23 17.36 5.97
CA LEU A 30 5.73 18.49 5.19
C LEU A 30 5.11 18.50 3.78
N PRO A 31 4.91 19.70 3.19
CA PRO A 31 4.33 19.83 1.85
C PRO A 31 5.28 19.40 0.72
N VAL A 32 6.58 19.25 1.02
CA VAL A 32 7.60 18.79 0.09
C VAL A 32 8.07 17.43 0.55
N VAL A 33 7.93 16.44 -0.31
CA VAL A 33 8.39 15.07 -0.07
C VAL A 33 9.83 14.97 -0.55
N GLY A 34 10.76 14.63 0.32
CA GLY A 34 12.13 14.30 -0.03
C GLY A 34 12.25 12.86 -0.58
N PRO A 35 13.42 12.49 -1.09
CA PRO A 35 13.63 11.15 -1.59
C PRO A 35 13.39 10.06 -0.53
N GLY A 36 12.59 9.05 -0.86
CA GLY A 36 12.22 7.93 0.02
C GLY A 36 11.26 8.27 1.16
N GLU A 37 10.68 9.49 1.17
CA GLU A 37 9.77 9.96 2.22
C GLU A 37 8.29 9.70 1.93
N LEU A 38 7.96 9.23 0.72
CA LEU A 38 6.62 8.80 0.32
C LEU A 38 6.46 7.29 0.55
N LEU A 39 5.40 6.93 1.27
CA LEU A 39 5.00 5.54 1.47
C LEU A 39 3.56 5.37 0.99
N PRO A 40 3.36 4.78 -0.20
CA PRO A 40 2.07 4.27 -0.61
C PRO A 40 1.62 3.16 0.34
N VAL A 41 0.39 3.27 0.83
CA VAL A 41 -0.27 2.33 1.72
C VAL A 41 -1.48 1.76 1.00
N LEU A 42 -1.43 0.46 0.72
CA LEU A 42 -2.53 -0.32 0.19
C LEU A 42 -3.44 -0.75 1.35
N VAL A 43 -4.67 -0.28 1.31
CA VAL A 43 -5.70 -0.58 2.30
C VAL A 43 -6.76 -1.47 1.64
N PRO A 44 -6.58 -2.80 1.64
CA PRO A 44 -7.63 -3.71 1.19
C PRO A 44 -8.86 -3.55 2.08
N ARG A 45 -10.06 -3.49 1.51
CA ARG A 45 -11.29 -3.57 2.31
C ARG A 45 -11.55 -5.04 2.61
N GLY A 46 -11.77 -5.34 3.88
CA GLY A 46 -11.99 -6.70 4.35
C GLY A 46 -13.38 -7.24 4.00
N PRO A 47 -13.78 -8.37 4.60
CA PRO A 47 -15.14 -8.88 4.44
C PRO A 47 -16.18 -7.83 4.87
N GLU A 48 -17.36 -7.84 4.23
CA GLU A 48 -18.43 -6.84 4.44
C GLU A 48 -18.76 -6.62 5.93
N GLU A 49 -18.65 -7.67 6.76
CA GLU A 49 -18.90 -7.65 8.21
C GLU A 49 -18.04 -6.64 8.99
N HIS A 50 -16.88 -6.24 8.46
CA HIS A 50 -15.96 -5.31 9.12
C HIS A 50 -15.62 -4.07 8.29
N ASN A 51 -16.26 -3.87 7.13
CA ASN A 51 -15.98 -2.73 6.26
C ASN A 51 -16.48 -1.39 6.80
N ALA A 52 -17.54 -1.41 7.62
CA ALA A 52 -18.10 -0.20 8.23
C ALA A 52 -17.20 0.38 9.35
N ASP A 53 -16.43 -0.48 10.03
CA ASP A 53 -15.50 -0.07 11.09
C ASP A 53 -14.29 -1.01 11.12
N TRP A 54 -13.47 -0.93 10.07
CA TRP A 54 -12.25 -1.74 9.92
C TRP A 54 -11.32 -1.57 11.13
N ARG A 55 -11.33 -0.41 11.78
CA ARG A 55 -10.46 -0.07 12.92
C ARG A 55 -10.70 -0.95 14.15
N ILE A 56 -11.91 -1.48 14.33
CA ILE A 56 -12.26 -2.35 15.46
C ILE A 56 -12.15 -3.84 15.14
N ALA A 57 -11.74 -4.21 13.92
CA ALA A 57 -11.58 -5.63 13.56
C ALA A 57 -10.64 -6.35 14.54
N PRO A 58 -10.90 -7.61 14.92
CA PRO A 58 -9.96 -8.40 15.73
C PRO A 58 -8.59 -8.54 15.05
N GLU A 59 -7.51 -8.65 15.82
CA GLU A 59 -6.14 -8.77 15.29
C GLU A 59 -6.01 -9.96 14.30
N ASP A 60 -6.60 -11.10 14.62
CA ASP A 60 -6.60 -12.29 13.74
C ASP A 60 -7.25 -12.00 12.38
N VAL A 61 -8.35 -11.25 12.38
CA VAL A 61 -9.04 -10.83 11.14
C VAL A 61 -8.15 -9.85 10.36
N ARG A 62 -7.48 -8.91 11.04
CA ARG A 62 -6.56 -7.98 10.37
C ARG A 62 -5.39 -8.71 9.72
N ASN A 63 -4.76 -9.63 10.45
CA ASN A 63 -3.69 -10.46 9.94
C ASN A 63 -4.18 -11.28 8.74
N GLN A 64 -5.34 -11.93 8.85
CA GLN A 64 -5.89 -12.72 7.76
C GLN A 64 -6.14 -11.88 6.51
N VAL A 65 -6.72 -10.68 6.63
CA VAL A 65 -6.98 -9.79 5.48
C VAL A 65 -5.67 -9.38 4.81
N VAL A 66 -4.68 -8.90 5.59
CA VAL A 66 -3.38 -8.48 5.06
C VAL A 66 -2.64 -9.63 4.37
N HIS A 67 -2.57 -10.80 5.02
CA HIS A 67 -1.92 -11.98 4.46
C HIS A 67 -2.65 -12.50 3.23
N THR A 68 -3.98 -12.58 3.26
CA THR A 68 -4.77 -13.06 2.11
C THR A 68 -4.58 -12.12 0.92
N PHE A 69 -4.61 -10.81 1.15
CA PHE A 69 -4.35 -9.82 0.09
C PHE A 69 -2.93 -9.95 -0.48
N HIS A 70 -1.91 -10.05 0.40
CA HIS A 70 -0.53 -10.27 -0.03
C HIS A 70 -0.38 -11.52 -0.90
N GLU A 71 -0.89 -12.67 -0.46
CA GLU A 71 -0.78 -13.92 -1.21
C GLU A 71 -1.58 -13.88 -2.52
N THR A 72 -2.78 -13.29 -2.51
CA THR A 72 -3.65 -13.19 -3.69
C THR A 72 -3.02 -12.33 -4.79
N TYR A 73 -2.36 -11.24 -4.41
CA TYR A 73 -1.79 -10.26 -5.33
C TYR A 73 -0.27 -10.25 -5.32
N LYS A 74 0.38 -11.34 -4.89
CA LYS A 74 1.83 -11.40 -4.70
C LYS A 74 2.59 -10.97 -5.96
N GLU A 75 2.22 -11.50 -7.13
CA GLU A 75 2.88 -11.16 -8.39
C GLU A 75 2.65 -9.68 -8.77
N THR A 76 1.44 -9.16 -8.56
CA THR A 76 1.13 -7.74 -8.78
C THR A 76 1.94 -6.84 -7.86
N LEU A 77 2.11 -7.23 -6.59
CA LEU A 77 2.87 -6.49 -5.58
C LEU A 77 4.39 -6.56 -5.85
N ASP A 78 4.88 -7.69 -6.34
CA ASP A 78 6.27 -7.86 -6.77
C ASP A 78 6.55 -6.94 -7.97
N GLN A 79 5.70 -6.97 -9.01
CA GLN A 79 5.83 -6.10 -10.19
C GLN A 79 5.68 -4.62 -9.83
N LEU A 80 4.72 -4.27 -8.97
CA LEU A 80 4.56 -2.89 -8.49
C LEU A 80 5.85 -2.42 -7.78
N GLY A 81 6.51 -3.32 -7.05
CA GLY A 81 7.79 -3.06 -6.44
C GLY A 81 8.92 -2.72 -7.41
N GLU A 82 8.97 -3.41 -8.54
CA GLU A 82 9.96 -3.15 -9.60
C GLU A 82 9.67 -1.84 -10.34
N ASP A 83 8.39 -1.50 -10.51
CA ASP A 83 7.97 -0.34 -11.29
C ASP A 83 7.95 0.95 -10.48
N LEU A 84 7.80 0.88 -9.16
CA LEU A 84 7.75 2.07 -8.30
C LEU A 84 9.00 2.97 -8.40
N PRO A 85 10.22 2.43 -8.46
CA PRO A 85 11.42 3.19 -8.80
C PRO A 85 11.41 3.84 -10.20
N GLU A 86 10.56 3.43 -11.13
CA GLU A 86 10.41 4.13 -12.42
C GLU A 86 9.26 5.14 -12.37
N LEU A 87 8.17 4.81 -11.67
CA LEU A 87 6.97 5.65 -11.52
C LEU A 87 7.20 6.85 -10.60
N ALA A 88 7.98 6.67 -9.53
CA ALA A 88 8.17 7.65 -8.46
C ALA A 88 9.61 7.66 -7.94
N SER A 89 10.56 7.53 -8.88
CA SER A 89 11.99 7.17 -8.72
C SER A 89 12.76 7.70 -7.53
N ASP A 90 12.48 8.91 -7.07
CA ASP A 90 13.17 9.45 -5.90
C ASP A 90 12.35 9.32 -4.61
N TYR A 91 11.03 9.34 -4.66
CA TYR A 91 10.20 9.62 -3.48
C TYR A 91 9.71 8.38 -2.73
N VAL A 92 9.61 7.22 -3.38
CA VAL A 92 9.00 6.02 -2.79
C VAL A 92 10.05 4.98 -2.38
N ARG A 93 10.03 4.56 -1.11
CA ARG A 93 10.97 3.54 -0.57
C ARG A 93 10.37 2.14 -0.48
N GLY A 94 9.05 2.02 -0.59
CA GLY A 94 8.35 0.76 -0.33
C GLY A 94 6.85 0.94 -0.39
N VAL A 95 6.13 -0.17 -0.32
CA VAL A 95 4.66 -0.19 -0.19
C VAL A 95 4.30 -0.86 1.12
N LEU A 96 3.30 -0.32 1.81
CA LEU A 96 2.73 -0.93 3.00
C LEU A 96 1.37 -1.51 2.67
N ILE A 97 1.06 -2.70 3.17
CA ILE A 97 -0.31 -3.23 3.20
C ILE A 97 -0.82 -3.06 4.63
N HIS A 98 -1.98 -2.43 4.78
CA HIS A 98 -2.53 -2.11 6.08
C HIS A 98 -4.04 -2.39 6.15
N TYR A 99 -4.49 -2.99 7.24
CA TYR A 99 -5.91 -3.15 7.55
C TYR A 99 -6.17 -3.05 9.05
N GLY A 100 -7.19 -2.28 9.42
CA GLY A 100 -7.63 -2.07 10.79
C GLY A 100 -6.91 -0.95 11.55
N ALA A 101 -7.05 -0.89 12.88
CA ALA A 101 -6.33 0.09 13.68
C ALA A 101 -4.80 -0.10 13.54
N PRO A 102 -3.99 0.97 13.71
CA PRO A 102 -2.52 0.87 13.66
C PRO A 102 -2.03 -0.24 14.60
N GLY A 103 -1.36 -1.24 14.04
CA GLY A 103 -0.92 -2.44 14.77
C GLY A 103 -0.63 -3.65 13.89
N VAL A 104 -1.34 -3.80 12.76
CA VAL A 104 -1.07 -4.85 11.76
C VAL A 104 -0.74 -4.18 10.43
N THR A 105 0.55 -4.21 10.08
CA THR A 105 1.07 -3.66 8.82
C THR A 105 2.09 -4.63 8.26
N MET A 106 1.93 -4.98 6.99
CA MET A 106 2.95 -5.72 6.26
C MET A 106 3.70 -4.74 5.35
N GLY A 107 4.98 -4.54 5.64
CA GLY A 107 5.83 -3.71 4.81
C GLY A 107 6.54 -4.52 3.74
N ILE A 108 6.40 -4.09 2.49
CA ILE A 108 7.19 -4.59 1.38
C ILE A 108 8.22 -3.50 1.05
N THR A 109 9.41 -3.67 1.61
CA THR A 109 10.54 -2.77 1.32
C THR A 109 11.25 -3.27 0.07
N TYR A 110 11.30 -2.43 -0.95
CA TYR A 110 12.01 -2.75 -2.18
C TYR A 110 13.44 -2.22 -2.07
N ARG A 111 14.43 -3.06 -2.39
CA ARG A 111 15.79 -2.58 -2.57
C ARG A 111 15.78 -1.80 -3.87
N GLY A 112 15.98 -0.49 -3.81
CA GLY A 112 16.27 0.32 -5.00
C GLY A 112 17.43 -0.30 -5.80
N PRO A 113 17.63 0.13 -7.06
CA PRO A 113 18.67 -0.43 -7.91
C PRO A 113 19.98 -0.49 -7.15
N ARG A 114 20.57 -1.69 -7.08
CA ARG A 114 21.91 -1.88 -6.52
C ARG A 114 22.88 -1.07 -7.37
N GLU A 115 23.52 -0.07 -6.77
CA GLU A 115 24.72 0.59 -7.31
C GLU A 115 25.83 -0.43 -7.59
#